data_AF-A0A7X0MZT5-F1
#
_entry.id   AF-A0A7X0MZT5-F1
#
_cell.length_a   1.000
_cell.length_b   1.000
_cell.length_c   1.000
_cell.angle_alpha   90.00
_cell.angle_beta   90.00
_cell.angle_gamma   90.00
#
_symmetry.space_group_name_H-M   'P 1'
#
loop_
_entity.id
_entity.type
_entity.pdbx_description
1 polymer ?
#
loop_
_entity_poly.entity_id
_entity_poly.type
_entity_poly.pdbx_seq_one_letter_code
_entity_poly.pdbx_strand_id
1 'polypeptide(L)'
;MSAIRNLRLAIIDAAQEESWNQLLDIDQQLRTILDGGQIAGQGVATEQDILELGRILECYQSVIEDLKQRQEDLSKQADALNKAKRGAISYLSVAK
;
A
#
# COMPACT_ATOMS: atom_id res chain seq x y z
N MET A 1 -6.64 18.83 16.03
CA MET A 1 -6.00 17.85 15.12
C MET A 1 -6.81 17.80 13.84
N SER A 2 -6.22 17.97 12.64
CA SER A 2 -6.97 17.87 11.37
C SER A 2 -7.18 16.41 10.97
N ALA A 3 -8.32 16.10 10.33
CA ALA A 3 -8.65 14.74 9.89
C ALA A 3 -7.59 14.19 8.92
N ILE A 4 -7.08 15.05 8.02
CA ILE A 4 -6.03 14.71 7.05
C ILE A 4 -4.72 14.33 7.75
N ARG A 5 -4.31 15.09 8.78
CA ARG A 5 -3.11 14.76 9.56
C ARG A 5 -3.23 13.44 10.29
N ASN A 6 -4.42 13.11 10.81
CA ASN A 6 -4.66 11.83 11.47
C ASN A 6 -4.59 10.67 10.48
N LEU A 7 -5.16 10.84 9.28
CA LEU A 7 -5.03 9.84 8.21
C LEU A 7 -3.56 9.62 7.81
N ARG A 8 -2.78 10.70 7.70
CA ARG A 8 -1.34 10.59 7.38
C ARG A 8 -0.59 9.71 8.38
N LEU A 9 -0.83 9.91 9.68
CA LEU A 9 -0.22 9.09 10.72
C LEU A 9 -0.67 7.62 10.61
N ALA A 10 -1.97 7.39 10.38
CA ALA A 10 -2.50 6.05 10.19
C ALA A 10 -1.90 5.33 8.97
N ILE A 11 -1.60 6.04 7.86
CA ILE A 11 -0.91 5.48 6.69
C ILE A 11 0.50 5.03 7.07
N ILE A 12 1.24 5.85 7.82
CA ILE A 12 2.61 5.53 8.25
C ILE A 12 2.59 4.29 9.15
N ASP A 13 1.70 4.26 10.14
CA ASP A 13 1.60 3.14 11.08
C ASP A 13 1.20 1.85 10.34
N ALA A 14 0.17 1.90 9.48
CA ALA A 14 -0.27 0.74 8.72
C ALA A 14 0.78 0.24 7.72
N ALA A 15 1.60 1.14 7.15
CA ALA A 15 2.73 0.77 6.30
C ALA A 15 3.84 0.08 7.09
N GLN A 16 4.19 0.58 8.29
CA GLN A 16 5.18 -0.03 9.17
C GLN A 16 4.76 -1.42 9.67
N GLU A 17 3.45 -1.60 9.90
CA GLU A 17 2.87 -2.87 10.31
C GLU A 17 2.62 -3.84 9.12
N GLU A 18 2.92 -3.43 7.89
CA GLU A 18 2.59 -4.16 6.65
C GLU A 18 1.09 -4.54 6.55
N SER A 19 0.23 -3.73 7.15
CA SER A 19 -1.21 -3.96 7.26
C SER A 19 -1.94 -3.43 6.03
N TRP A 20 -1.91 -4.20 4.94
CA TRP A 20 -2.44 -3.78 3.64
C TRP A 20 -3.96 -3.54 3.63
N ASN A 21 -4.72 -4.34 4.38
CA ASN A 21 -6.17 -4.14 4.49
C ASN A 21 -6.47 -2.81 5.17
N GLN A 22 -5.70 -2.45 6.20
CA GLN A 22 -5.85 -1.18 6.89
C GLN A 22 -5.46 0.00 5.98
N LEU A 23 -4.42 -0.15 5.14
CA LEU A 23 -4.08 0.86 4.12
C LEU A 23 -5.22 1.09 3.11
N LEU A 24 -5.93 0.02 2.71
CA LEU A 24 -7.10 0.12 1.84
C LEU A 24 -8.27 0.83 2.53
N ASP A 25 -8.53 0.50 3.80
CA ASP A 25 -9.56 1.17 4.60
C ASP A 25 -9.26 2.66 4.75
N ILE A 26 -7.99 3.01 4.96
CA ILE A 26 -7.52 4.40 5.05
C ILE A 26 -7.67 5.13 3.70
N ASP A 27 -7.34 4.49 2.57
CA ASP A 27 -7.55 5.07 1.22
C ASP A 27 -9.04 5.38 0.98
N GLN A 28 -9.93 4.47 1.37
CA GLN A 28 -11.37 4.67 1.26
C GLN A 28 -11.86 5.85 2.12
N GLN A 29 -11.31 6.01 3.32
CA GLN A 29 -11.60 7.16 4.19
C GLN A 29 -11.08 8.46 3.58
N LEU A 30 -9.87 8.47 3.03
CA LEU A 30 -9.29 9.64 2.37
C LEU A 30 -10.14 10.09 1.18
N ARG A 31 -10.58 9.15 0.33
CA ARG A 31 -11.52 9.43 -0.78
C ARG A 31 -12.82 10.04 -0.28
N THR A 32 -13.38 9.50 0.79
CA THR A 32 -14.62 10.03 1.39
C THR A 32 -14.45 11.49 1.85
N ILE A 33 -13.29 11.82 2.43
CA ILE A 33 -12.98 13.18 2.87
C ILE A 33 -12.77 14.13 1.68
N LEU A 34 -12.11 13.66 0.63
CA LEU A 34 -11.86 14.42 -0.61
C LEU A 34 -13.16 14.66 -1.40
N ASP A 35 -13.92 13.60 -1.67
CA ASP A 35 -15.16 13.62 -2.46
C ASP A 35 -16.31 14.30 -1.71
N GLY A 36 -16.36 14.13 -0.37
CA GLY A 36 -17.38 14.73 0.49
C GLY A 36 -17.20 16.22 0.72
N GLY A 37 -16.16 16.85 0.14
CA GLY A 37 -15.86 18.27 0.36
C GLY A 37 -15.58 18.59 1.84
N GLN A 38 -15.29 17.60 2.68
CA GLN A 38 -15.10 17.79 4.13
C GLN A 38 -13.82 18.55 4.45
N ILE A 39 -12.86 18.57 3.53
CA ILE A 39 -11.71 19.47 3.58
C ILE A 39 -12.16 20.94 3.45
N ALA A 40 -13.26 21.15 2.73
CA ALA A 40 -13.83 22.46 2.41
C ALA A 40 -15.19 22.67 3.08
N GLY A 41 -15.35 22.25 4.35
CA GLY A 41 -16.55 22.56 5.15
C GLY A 41 -16.93 24.06 5.21
N GLN A 42 -16.09 24.96 4.67
CA GLN A 42 -16.34 26.39 4.49
C GLN A 42 -15.86 26.98 3.13
N GLY A 43 -15.62 26.16 2.10
CA GLY A 43 -15.46 26.64 0.71
C GLY A 43 -14.03 26.80 0.16
N VAL A 44 -12.95 26.60 0.92
CA VAL A 44 -11.57 26.53 0.37
C VAL A 44 -10.72 25.62 1.26
N ALA A 45 -9.98 24.66 0.69
CA ALA A 45 -8.97 23.89 1.41
C ALA A 45 -7.86 24.83 1.90
N THR A 46 -7.47 24.76 3.17
CA THR A 46 -6.40 25.63 3.69
C THR A 46 -5.06 25.24 3.07
N GLU A 47 -4.11 26.18 3.01
CA GLU A 47 -2.73 25.88 2.57
C GLU A 47 -2.11 24.72 3.38
N GLN A 48 -2.48 24.61 4.66
CA GLN A 48 -2.03 23.53 5.53
C GLN A 48 -2.66 22.18 5.15
N ASP A 49 -3.93 22.14 4.73
CA ASP A 49 -4.56 20.91 4.24
C ASP A 49 -3.93 20.44 2.93
N ILE A 50 -3.62 21.38 2.02
CA ILE A 50 -2.91 21.09 0.76
C ILE A 50 -1.53 20.51 1.04
N LEU A 51 -0.78 21.11 1.98
CA LEU A 51 0.53 20.61 2.40
C LEU A 51 0.44 19.19 2.99
N GLU A 52 -0.56 18.93 3.83
CA GLU A 52 -0.77 17.61 4.44
C GLU A 52 -1.20 16.56 3.39
N LEU A 53 -2.01 16.92 2.40
CA LEU A 53 -2.31 16.06 1.26
C LEU A 53 -1.06 15.74 0.43
N GLY A 54 -0.19 16.72 0.20
CA GLY A 54 1.10 16.51 -0.46
C GLY A 54 1.95 15.47 0.27
N ARG A 55 2.02 15.55 1.60
CA ARG A 55 2.73 14.56 2.43
C ARG A 55 2.09 13.18 2.39
N ILE A 56 0.76 13.09 2.30
CA ILE A 56 0.06 11.81 2.11
C ILE A 56 0.46 11.17 0.77
N LEU A 57 0.56 11.96 -0.31
CA LEU A 57 1.01 11.45 -1.61
C LEU A 57 2.44 10.92 -1.55
N GLU A 58 3.35 11.62 -0.87
CA GLU A 58 4.72 11.15 -0.63
C GLU A 58 4.75 9.81 0.14
N CYS A 59 3.93 9.68 1.20
CA CYS A 59 3.80 8.42 1.94
C CYS A 59 3.31 7.28 1.03
N TYR A 60 2.27 7.50 0.23
CA TYR A 60 1.78 6.48 -0.70
C TYR A 60 2.82 6.12 -1.76
N GLN A 61 3.60 7.07 -2.24
CA GLN A 61 4.66 6.79 -3.21
C GLN A 61 5.70 5.82 -2.63
N SER A 62 6.15 6.05 -1.39
CA SER A 62 7.05 5.12 -0.68
C SER A 62 6.44 3.74 -0.53
N VAL A 63 5.18 3.67 -0.09
CA VAL A 63 4.46 2.40 0.10
C VAL A 63 4.34 1.62 -1.22
N ILE A 64 4.08 2.32 -2.33
CA ILE A 64 4.00 1.72 -3.67
C ILE A 64 5.35 1.15 -4.11
N GLU A 65 6.46 1.85 -3.85
CA GLU A 65 7.80 1.36 -4.17
C GLU A 65 8.13 0.09 -3.38
N ASP A 66 7.84 0.08 -2.08
CA ASP A 66 8.03 -1.10 -1.21
C ASP A 66 7.19 -2.30 -1.69
N LEU A 67 5.93 -2.05 -2.05
CA LEU A 67 5.03 -3.07 -2.58
C LEU A 67 5.50 -3.65 -3.91
N LYS A 68 6.03 -2.81 -4.81
CA LYS A 68 6.60 -3.27 -6.08
C LYS A 68 7.82 -4.16 -5.86
N GLN A 69 8.71 -3.77 -4.96
CA GLN A 69 9.89 -4.58 -4.64
C GLN A 69 9.48 -5.95 -4.09
N ARG A 70 8.52 -5.97 -3.16
CA ARG A 70 8.01 -7.22 -2.60
C ARG A 70 7.31 -8.10 -3.63
N GLN A 71 6.55 -7.50 -4.56
CA GLN A 71 5.91 -8.23 -5.65
C GLN A 71 6.95 -8.93 -6.53
N GLU A 72 8.05 -8.24 -6.85
CA GLU A 72 9.16 -8.82 -7.62
C GLU A 72 9.80 -10.01 -6.89
N ASP A 73 10.04 -9.88 -5.59
CA ASP A 73 10.63 -10.93 -4.76
C ASP A 73 9.74 -12.16 -4.67
N LEU A 74 8.43 -11.97 -4.48
CA LEU A 74 7.45 -13.06 -4.48
C LEU A 74 7.38 -13.75 -5.85
N SER A 75 7.48 -13.00 -6.95
CA SER A 75 7.52 -13.57 -8.30
C SER A 75 8.74 -14.47 -8.48
N LYS A 76 9.93 -14.01 -8.05
CA LYS A 76 11.17 -14.81 -8.09
C LYS A 76 11.05 -16.09 -7.27
N GLN A 77 10.45 -15.99 -6.08
CA GLN A 77 10.22 -17.16 -5.22
C GLN A 77 9.24 -18.16 -5.85
N ALA A 78 8.16 -17.68 -6.46
CA ALA A 78 7.20 -18.53 -7.16
C ALA A 78 7.85 -19.27 -8.34
N ASP A 79 8.70 -18.60 -9.12
CA ASP A 79 9.45 -19.22 -10.22
C ASP A 79 10.44 -20.28 -9.72
N ALA A 80 11.13 -20.00 -8.61
CA ALA A 80 12.03 -20.96 -7.97
C ALA A 80 11.27 -22.21 -7.49
N LEU A 81 10.11 -22.03 -6.84
CA LEU A 81 9.25 -23.13 -6.42
C LEU A 81 8.72 -23.94 -7.59
N ASN A 82 8.29 -23.30 -8.68
CA ASN A 82 7.85 -23.97 -9.90
C ASN A 82 8.98 -24.77 -10.56
N LYS A 83 10.21 -24.23 -10.57
CA LYS A 83 11.40 -24.95 -11.05
C LYS A 83 11.70 -26.17 -10.17
N ALA A 84 11.66 -26.02 -8.85
CA ALA A 84 11.88 -27.13 -7.91
C ALA A 84 10.82 -28.23 -8.08
N LYS A 85 9.54 -27.85 -8.19
CA LYS A 85 8.43 -28.77 -8.46
C LYS A 85 8.63 -29.56 -9.75
N ARG A 86 9.01 -28.89 -10.85
CA ARG A 86 9.32 -29.57 -12.13
C ARG A 86 10.48 -30.54 -11.99
N GLY A 87 11.55 -30.15 -11.30
CA GLY A 87 12.68 -31.03 -11.01
C GLY A 87 12.25 -32.28 -10.23
N ALA A 88 11.48 -32.11 -9.15
CA ALA A 88 10.98 -33.22 -8.34
C ALA A 88 10.13 -34.21 -9.14
N ILE A 89 9.24 -33.71 -10.02
CA ILE A 89 8.44 -34.56 -10.92
C ILE A 89 9.35 -35.35 -11.86
N SER A 90 10.37 -34.71 -12.43
CA SER A 90 11.33 -35.38 -13.32
C SER A 90 12.09 -36.49 -12.58
N TYR A 91 12.57 -36.24 -11.36
CA TYR A 91 13.25 -37.26 -10.56
C TYR A 91 12.32 -38.44 -10.23
N LEU A 92 11.07 -38.18 -9.84
CA LEU A 92 10.05 -39.21 -9.59
C LEU A 92 9.74 -40.05 -10.84
N SER A 93 9.78 -39.45 -12.02
CA SER A 93 9.53 -40.19 -13.28
C SER A 93 10.66 -41.17 -13.65
N VAL A 94 11.90 -40.91 -13.24
CA VAL A 94 13.08 -41.76 -13.53
C VAL A 94 13.27 -42.86 -12.49
N ALA A 95 12.72 -42.70 -11.28
CA ALA A 95 12.83 -43.68 -10.20
C ALA A 95 11.85 -44.87 -10.30
N LYS A 96 11.08 -45.00 -11.39
CA LYS A 96 10.20 -46.13 -11.70
C LYS A 96 10.90 -47.15 -12.59
#